data_AF-A0A0H3ECG5-F1
#
_entry.id   AF-A0A0H3ECG5-F1
#
_cell.length_a   1.000
_cell.length_b   1.000
_cell.length_c   1.000
_cell.angle_alpha   90.00
_cell.angle_beta   90.00
_cell.angle_gamma   90.00
#
_symmetry.space_group_name_H-M   'P 1'
#
loop_
_entity.id
_entity.type
_entity.pdbx_description
1 polymer ?
#
loop_
_entity_poly.entity_id
_entity_poly.type
_entity_poly.pdbx_seq_one_letter_code
_entity_poly.pdbx_strand_id
1 'polypeptide(L)'
;MSIQALTWVIYGVASDIKHADFRTLLVLADHADPQGMGAYPSRSTISRLTGYSVRTVSYALKSLESSGLISRGDQRIVSNLGGYKPTVWNLNMSRGAKTAPLKNAETPVQTDCTPAVQTDCTPAVQTGVQKTRTGVQTGVQHDCTRTISKEEPYIEPRESNARARKPIPIPADWKPSEEHRALADRLGIDCDIEADKFRDRALDSGARSADWNAKYRNWLVKGKERGFATSKDSNARRRFTWGSEEVKRVLGPISCEGTDTYMELACKVADLLNQGLDPNMLRRQLANVPDNVLAEQLFEQEAAA
;
A
#
# COMPACT_ATOMS: atom_id res chain seq x y z
N MET A 1 11.39 28.14 -6.28
CA MET A 1 10.66 27.58 -7.43
C MET A 1 11.40 27.96 -8.70
N SER A 2 11.87 26.96 -9.44
CA SER A 2 12.68 27.13 -10.65
C SER A 2 11.84 26.96 -11.90
N ILE A 3 11.60 28.05 -12.62
CA ILE A 3 10.89 28.01 -13.91
C ILE A 3 11.67 27.16 -14.92
N GLN A 4 13.01 27.28 -14.95
CA GLN A 4 13.87 26.53 -15.87
C GLN A 4 13.75 25.01 -15.68
N ALA A 5 13.75 24.55 -14.42
CA ALA A 5 13.58 23.14 -14.12
C ALA A 5 12.19 22.62 -14.55
N LEU A 6 11.13 23.40 -14.29
CA LEU A 6 9.77 23.03 -14.69
C LEU A 6 9.61 22.99 -16.22
N THR A 7 10.13 24.00 -16.93
CA THR A 7 10.15 24.03 -18.41
C THR A 7 10.88 22.80 -18.96
N TRP A 8 12.02 22.41 -18.38
CA TRP A 8 12.70 21.19 -18.78
C TRP A 8 11.86 19.94 -18.55
N VAL A 9 11.17 19.81 -17.42
CA VAL A 9 10.29 18.65 -17.18
C VAL A 9 9.17 18.58 -18.22
N ILE A 10 8.55 19.72 -18.55
CA ILE A 10 7.39 19.76 -19.45
C ILE A 10 7.78 19.52 -20.92
N TYR A 11 8.89 20.10 -21.38
CA TYR A 11 9.25 20.11 -22.81
C TYR A 11 10.50 19.27 -23.14
N GLY A 12 11.39 19.06 -22.18
CA GLY A 12 12.68 18.37 -22.39
C GLY A 12 12.65 16.88 -22.07
N VAL A 13 11.77 16.45 -21.16
CA VAL A 13 11.64 15.03 -20.80
C VAL A 13 10.72 14.34 -21.80
N ALA A 14 11.16 13.18 -22.30
CA ALA A 14 10.39 12.38 -23.26
C ALA A 14 9.00 12.01 -22.70
N SER A 15 8.00 11.99 -23.58
CA SER A 15 6.59 11.74 -23.25
C SER A 15 6.28 10.30 -22.84
N ASP A 16 7.29 9.41 -22.85
CA ASP A 16 7.16 7.98 -22.56
C ASP A 16 7.29 7.63 -21.06
N ILE A 17 7.50 8.63 -20.19
CA ILE A 17 7.59 8.39 -18.76
C ILE A 17 6.23 8.18 -18.09
N LYS A 18 6.20 7.34 -17.05
CA LYS A 18 4.96 7.05 -16.30
C LYS A 18 4.39 8.31 -15.66
N HIS A 19 3.07 8.44 -15.63
CA HIS A 19 2.39 9.61 -15.02
C HIS A 19 2.83 9.89 -13.57
N ALA A 20 3.05 8.85 -12.77
CA ALA A 20 3.50 8.99 -11.40
C ALA A 20 4.94 9.56 -11.31
N ASP A 21 5.80 9.14 -12.23
CA ASP A 21 7.19 9.60 -12.35
C ASP A 21 7.19 11.06 -12.80
N PHE A 22 6.41 11.41 -13.83
CA PHE A 22 6.27 12.78 -14.34
C PHE A 22 5.80 13.76 -13.26
N ARG A 23 4.72 13.43 -12.53
CA ARG A 23 4.19 14.32 -11.49
C ARG A 23 5.13 14.43 -10.29
N THR A 24 5.87 13.37 -9.96
CA THR A 24 6.92 13.41 -8.93
C THR A 24 8.08 14.30 -9.37
N LEU A 25 8.47 14.20 -10.64
CA LEU A 25 9.54 15.01 -11.24
C LEU A 25 9.19 16.50 -11.28
N LEU A 26 7.93 16.85 -11.58
CA LEU A 26 7.43 18.22 -11.50
C LEU A 26 7.59 18.81 -10.09
N VAL A 27 7.25 18.05 -9.06
CA VAL A 27 7.42 18.50 -7.66
C VAL A 27 8.90 18.68 -7.31
N LEU A 28 9.79 17.80 -7.79
CA LEU A 28 11.22 17.98 -7.59
C LEU A 28 11.74 19.24 -8.29
N ALA A 29 11.32 19.50 -9.53
CA ALA A 29 11.68 20.71 -10.29
C ALA A 29 11.23 21.99 -9.62
N ASP A 30 10.03 21.99 -9.05
CA ASP A 30 9.53 23.12 -8.26
C ASP A 30 10.40 23.44 -7.03
N HIS A 31 11.04 22.41 -6.46
CA HIS A 31 11.93 22.54 -5.30
C HIS A 31 13.42 22.63 -5.66
N ALA A 32 13.77 22.56 -6.95
CA ALA A 32 15.14 22.68 -7.43
C ALA A 32 15.54 24.14 -7.67
N ASP A 33 16.84 24.38 -7.81
CA ASP A 33 17.38 25.65 -8.31
C ASP A 33 17.24 25.76 -9.86
N PRO A 34 17.62 26.90 -10.47
CA PRO A 34 17.61 27.07 -11.94
C PRO A 34 18.39 26.00 -12.72
N GLN A 35 19.43 25.43 -12.12
CA GLN A 35 20.26 24.36 -12.70
C GLN A 35 19.72 22.95 -12.42
N GLY A 36 18.57 22.84 -11.74
CA GLY A 36 17.96 21.57 -11.37
C GLY A 36 18.58 20.91 -10.15
N MET A 37 19.41 21.61 -9.38
CA MET A 37 20.15 21.05 -8.26
C MET A 37 19.45 21.31 -6.93
N GLY A 38 19.76 20.47 -5.93
CA GLY A 38 19.42 20.76 -4.54
C GLY A 38 17.94 20.64 -4.17
N ALA A 39 17.16 19.81 -4.85
CA ALA A 39 15.76 19.58 -4.51
C ALA A 39 15.61 18.61 -3.33
N TYR A 40 15.10 19.06 -2.18
CA TYR A 40 14.95 18.21 -0.98
C TYR A 40 13.53 18.09 -0.40
N PRO A 41 12.44 18.04 -1.19
CA PRO A 41 11.12 17.80 -0.62
C PRO A 41 11.05 16.41 0.03
N SER A 42 10.52 16.35 1.25
CA SER A 42 10.32 15.06 1.93
C SER A 42 9.34 14.17 1.15
N ARG A 43 9.43 12.84 1.34
CA ARG A 43 8.45 11.92 0.71
C ARG A 43 7.01 12.24 1.11
N SER A 44 6.79 12.74 2.33
CA SER A 44 5.47 13.19 2.79
C SER A 44 5.02 14.45 2.07
N THR A 45 5.93 15.38 1.79
CA THR A 45 5.66 16.60 1.01
C THR A 45 5.27 16.24 -0.42
N ILE A 46 6.05 15.37 -1.07
CA ILE A 46 5.75 14.90 -2.43
C ILE A 46 4.41 14.17 -2.44
N SER A 47 4.14 13.30 -1.47
CA SER A 47 2.86 12.59 -1.34
C SER A 47 1.68 13.55 -1.27
N ARG A 48 1.77 14.61 -0.44
CA ARG A 48 0.72 15.63 -0.32
C ARG A 48 0.50 16.40 -1.63
N LEU A 49 1.57 16.84 -2.30
CA LEU A 49 1.47 17.64 -3.54
C LEU A 49 1.02 16.82 -4.76
N THR A 50 1.43 15.56 -4.82
CA THR A 50 1.07 14.65 -5.91
C THR A 50 -0.24 13.89 -5.66
N GLY A 51 -0.78 13.90 -4.44
CA GLY A 51 -1.91 13.06 -4.06
C GLY A 51 -1.62 11.55 -4.08
N TYR A 52 -0.37 11.15 -4.30
CA TYR A 52 0.02 9.74 -4.32
C TYR A 52 0.38 9.23 -2.93
N SER A 53 0.20 7.93 -2.72
CA SER A 53 0.71 7.28 -1.51
C SER A 53 2.23 7.40 -1.41
N VAL A 54 2.76 7.42 -0.19
CA VAL A 54 4.22 7.44 0.06
C VAL A 54 4.93 6.25 -0.62
N ARG A 55 4.26 5.10 -0.76
CA ARG A 55 4.78 3.92 -1.49
C ARG A 55 4.94 4.22 -2.97
N THR A 56 3.93 4.82 -3.60
CA THR A 56 3.97 5.22 -5.01
C THR A 56 5.07 6.25 -5.25
N VAL A 57 5.19 7.26 -4.37
CA VAL A 57 6.28 8.24 -4.41
C VAL A 57 7.65 7.54 -4.30
N SER A 58 7.79 6.57 -3.40
CA SER A 58 9.05 5.82 -3.27
C SER A 58 9.39 5.02 -4.52
N TYR A 59 8.40 4.47 -5.22
CA TYR A 59 8.62 3.79 -6.49
C TYR A 59 8.94 4.76 -7.62
N ALA A 60 8.25 5.89 -7.70
CA ALA A 60 8.52 6.92 -8.69
C ALA A 60 9.94 7.48 -8.56
N LEU A 61 10.37 7.81 -7.34
CA LEU A 61 11.76 8.24 -7.07
C LEU A 61 12.78 7.17 -7.49
N LYS A 62 12.52 5.90 -7.19
CA LYS A 62 13.41 4.79 -7.60
C LYS A 62 13.44 4.62 -9.13
N SER A 63 12.29 4.75 -9.78
CA SER A 63 12.13 4.67 -11.24
C SER A 63 12.89 5.80 -11.94
N LEU A 64 12.71 7.04 -11.47
CA LEU A 64 13.41 8.23 -11.95
C LEU A 64 14.94 8.17 -11.73
N GLU A 65 15.37 7.61 -10.59
CA GLU A 65 16.80 7.40 -10.28
C GLU A 65 17.40 6.32 -11.21
N SER A 66 16.66 5.22 -11.43
CA SER A 66 17.08 4.13 -12.31
C SER A 66 17.09 4.54 -13.79
N SER A 67 16.15 5.39 -14.20
CA SER A 67 16.14 5.95 -15.56
C SER A 67 17.20 7.02 -15.76
N GLY A 68 17.83 7.51 -14.68
CA GLY A 68 18.85 8.54 -14.72
C GLY A 68 18.31 9.94 -15.03
N LEU A 69 17.02 10.19 -14.76
CA LEU A 69 16.44 11.54 -14.82
C LEU A 69 16.74 12.35 -13.57
N ILE A 70 16.94 11.67 -12.44
CA ILE A 70 17.38 12.28 -11.19
C ILE A 70 18.59 11.54 -10.63
N SER A 71 19.37 12.23 -9.83
CA SER A 71 20.51 11.69 -9.09
C SER A 71 20.53 12.22 -7.67
N ARG A 72 21.26 11.55 -6.77
CA ARG A 72 21.45 12.03 -5.39
C ARG A 72 22.28 13.31 -5.42
N GLY A 73 21.78 14.35 -4.75
CA GLY A 73 22.44 15.64 -4.61
C GLY A 73 23.27 15.77 -3.33
N ASP A 74 23.72 16.99 -3.05
CA ASP A 74 24.59 17.25 -1.90
C ASP A 74 23.80 17.21 -0.58
N GLN A 75 23.92 16.09 0.14
CA GLN A 75 23.26 15.88 1.42
C GLN A 75 23.73 16.85 2.52
N ARG A 76 24.85 17.57 2.34
CA ARG A 76 25.31 18.59 3.30
C ARG A 76 24.35 19.77 3.39
N ILE A 77 23.57 20.05 2.35
CA ILE A 77 22.58 21.14 2.33
C ILE A 77 21.55 20.99 3.46
N VAL A 78 21.20 19.74 3.79
CA VAL A 78 20.23 19.42 4.84
C VAL A 78 20.89 18.99 6.15
N SER A 79 22.21 19.12 6.28
CA SER A 79 22.95 18.67 7.47
C SER A 79 22.56 19.44 8.73
N ASN A 80 22.23 20.72 8.60
CA ASN A 80 21.82 21.62 9.68
C ASN A 80 20.33 21.51 10.05
N LEU A 81 19.55 20.70 9.32
CA LEU A 81 18.16 20.45 9.70
C LEU A 81 18.11 19.54 10.94
N GLY A 82 17.38 19.98 11.95
CA GLY A 82 17.08 19.18 13.14
C GLY A 82 16.11 18.05 12.81
N GLY A 83 16.35 16.85 13.35
CA GLY A 83 15.48 15.70 13.16
C GLY A 83 15.69 14.96 11.83
N TYR A 84 14.61 14.74 11.08
CA TYR A 84 14.65 13.97 9.83
C TYR A 84 15.32 14.75 8.70
N LYS A 85 16.33 14.14 8.08
CA LYS A 85 17.06 14.73 6.93
C LYS A 85 16.52 14.14 5.62
N PRO A 86 15.77 14.92 4.81
CA PRO A 86 15.28 14.44 3.53
C PRO A 86 16.43 14.19 2.57
N THR A 87 16.23 13.29 1.60
CA THR A 87 17.20 13.12 0.51
C THR A 87 17.21 14.37 -0.36
N VAL A 88 18.42 14.86 -0.66
CA VAL A 88 18.64 15.89 -1.68
C VAL A 88 18.74 15.22 -3.05
N TRP A 89 18.05 15.77 -4.04
CA TRP A 89 18.00 15.29 -5.43
C TRP A 89 18.49 16.37 -6.39
N ASN A 90 19.16 15.93 -7.45
CA ASN A 90 19.54 16.75 -8.60
C ASN A 90 18.82 16.22 -9.84
N LEU A 91 18.36 17.13 -10.69
CA LEU A 91 17.72 16.84 -11.97
C LEU A 91 18.78 16.80 -13.05
N ASN A 92 18.78 15.74 -13.86
CA ASN A 92 19.76 15.59 -14.94
C ASN A 92 19.26 16.32 -16.20
N MET A 93 19.27 17.65 -16.14
CA MET A 93 18.68 18.52 -17.18
C MET A 93 19.41 18.44 -18.53
N SER A 94 20.67 18.01 -18.55
CA SER A 94 21.46 17.79 -19.79
C SER A 94 20.89 16.70 -20.70
N ARG A 95 19.96 15.88 -20.20
CA ARG A 95 19.32 14.81 -20.98
C ARG A 95 18.05 15.26 -21.72
N GLY A 96 17.69 16.54 -21.62
CA GLY A 96 16.52 17.10 -22.27
C GLY A 96 16.74 17.38 -23.76
N ALA A 97 16.05 16.62 -24.61
CA ALA A 97 15.91 16.76 -26.07
C ALA A 97 17.17 16.71 -26.96
N LYS A 98 17.13 15.84 -27.99
CA LYS A 98 17.80 16.10 -29.27
C LYS A 98 17.14 17.35 -29.86
N THR A 99 17.65 18.53 -29.55
CA THR A 99 17.17 19.77 -30.18
C THR A 99 17.54 19.76 -31.65
N ALA A 100 16.53 19.88 -32.52
CA ALA A 100 16.72 20.39 -33.88
C ALA A 100 17.45 21.75 -33.80
N PRO A 101 18.35 22.07 -34.74
CA PRO A 101 19.20 23.26 -34.60
C PRO A 101 18.35 24.53 -34.73
N LEU A 102 18.13 25.23 -33.61
CA LEU A 102 17.83 26.65 -33.65
C LEU A 102 19.15 27.37 -33.87
N LYS A 103 19.30 27.85 -35.11
CA LYS A 103 20.36 28.71 -35.60
C LYS A 103 20.39 29.97 -34.72
N ASN A 104 21.33 30.05 -33.78
CA ASN A 104 21.68 31.32 -33.16
C ASN A 104 22.54 32.07 -34.18
N ALA A 105 22.04 33.23 -34.61
CA ALA A 105 22.80 34.17 -35.39
C ALA A 105 24.02 34.61 -34.57
N GLU A 106 25.18 34.45 -35.20
CA GLU A 106 26.47 34.91 -34.73
C GLU A 106 26.46 36.44 -34.60
N THR A 107 27.08 36.96 -33.56
CA THR A 107 27.77 38.25 -33.65
C THR A 107 29.12 38.11 -32.96
N PRO A 108 30.23 38.30 -33.68
CA PRO A 108 31.57 38.04 -33.18
C PRO A 108 32.16 39.30 -32.54
N VAL A 109 32.79 39.16 -31.37
CA VAL A 109 33.92 40.03 -31.02
C VAL A 109 34.98 39.17 -30.34
N GLN A 110 35.95 38.75 -31.15
CA GLN A 110 37.27 38.34 -30.69
C GLN A 110 38.02 39.59 -30.21
N THR A 111 38.70 39.51 -29.07
CA THR A 111 40.09 39.95 -29.02
C THR A 111 40.83 39.16 -27.94
N ASP A 112 41.83 38.42 -28.40
CA ASP A 112 42.84 37.74 -27.60
C ASP A 112 43.67 38.75 -26.77
N CYS A 113 44.20 38.28 -25.63
CA CYS A 113 45.64 38.22 -25.35
C CYS A 113 45.90 37.88 -23.86
N THR A 114 46.54 36.74 -23.62
CA THR A 114 47.36 36.39 -22.42
C THR A 114 48.85 36.69 -22.75
N PRO A 115 49.87 36.59 -21.85
CA PRO A 115 49.92 36.51 -20.37
C PRO A 115 51.07 37.34 -19.68
N ALA A 116 51.10 37.25 -18.34
CA ALA A 116 52.25 37.20 -17.40
C ALA A 116 53.22 38.40 -17.19
N VAL A 117 53.30 38.88 -15.94
CA VAL A 117 54.56 39.24 -15.22
C VAL A 117 54.38 39.01 -13.70
N GLN A 118 55.41 38.43 -13.10
CA GLN A 118 55.62 38.04 -11.71
C GLN A 118 55.85 39.24 -10.77
N THR A 119 55.55 39.11 -9.47
CA THR A 119 56.57 39.29 -8.41
C THR A 119 56.06 38.87 -7.03
N ASP A 120 56.95 38.18 -6.34
CA ASP A 120 56.88 37.66 -4.98
C ASP A 120 56.74 38.74 -3.90
N CYS A 121 56.16 38.36 -2.75
CA CYS A 121 56.85 38.31 -1.45
C CYS A 121 55.87 38.25 -0.25
N THR A 122 56.08 37.26 0.61
CA THR A 122 55.66 37.13 2.02
C THR A 122 56.94 37.12 2.87
N PRO A 123 56.94 37.19 4.24
CA PRO A 123 55.86 37.41 5.22
C PRO A 123 56.23 38.32 6.44
N ALA A 124 55.30 38.32 7.41
CA ALA A 124 55.50 38.36 8.88
C ALA A 124 55.33 39.71 9.62
N VAL A 125 54.43 39.71 10.62
CA VAL A 125 54.68 40.11 12.02
C VAL A 125 53.45 39.70 12.87
N GLN A 126 53.74 39.12 14.04
CA GLN A 126 52.81 38.67 15.07
C GLN A 126 52.51 39.79 16.07
N THR A 127 51.28 39.89 16.55
CA THR A 127 50.80 40.30 17.90
C THR A 127 49.27 40.45 17.79
N GLY A 128 48.39 40.10 18.71
CA GLY A 128 48.45 39.80 20.13
C GLY A 128 47.16 40.36 20.74
N VAL A 129 46.32 39.48 21.31
CA VAL A 129 45.38 39.71 22.43
C VAL A 129 44.32 40.84 22.33
N GLN A 130 43.03 40.49 22.44
CA GLN A 130 42.13 40.86 23.56
C GLN A 130 40.66 40.57 23.23
N LYS A 131 39.95 40.22 24.30
CA LYS A 131 38.64 39.61 24.41
C LYS A 131 37.69 40.67 24.95
N THR A 132 36.52 40.88 24.35
CA THR A 132 35.27 41.22 25.06
C THR A 132 34.08 41.18 24.09
N ARG A 133 33.16 40.23 24.31
CA ARG A 133 31.76 40.38 23.90
C ARG A 133 30.93 40.52 25.16
N THR A 134 30.48 41.74 25.39
CA THR A 134 29.43 42.14 26.33
C THR A 134 28.10 41.57 25.83
N GLY A 135 27.28 41.01 26.73
CA GLY A 135 26.00 40.40 26.35
C GLY A 135 25.23 39.81 27.52
N VAL A 136 24.93 40.68 28.50
CA VAL A 136 23.68 40.75 29.29
C VAL A 136 22.96 39.44 29.61
N GLN A 137 23.03 39.09 30.89
CA GLN A 137 22.10 38.22 31.59
C GLN A 137 20.80 38.98 31.87
N THR A 138 19.65 38.35 31.63
CA THR A 138 18.43 38.58 32.42
C THR A 138 17.74 37.24 32.60
N GLY A 139 17.78 36.72 33.82
CA GLY A 139 17.00 35.58 34.25
C GLY A 139 15.57 36.00 34.56
N VAL A 140 14.62 35.09 34.31
CA VAL A 140 13.31 35.10 34.94
C VAL A 140 12.98 33.66 35.32
N GLN A 141 12.38 33.56 36.50
CA GLN A 141 12.41 32.48 37.44
C GLN A 141 11.51 31.29 37.08
N HIS A 142 11.92 30.15 37.63
CA HIS A 142 11.11 28.97 37.86
C HIS A 142 9.84 29.31 38.62
N ASP A 143 8.71 28.76 38.18
CA ASP A 143 7.66 28.36 39.10
C ASP A 143 7.16 26.95 38.74
N CYS A 144 7.31 26.07 39.72
CA CYS A 144 7.10 24.64 39.64
C CYS A 144 5.73 24.34 40.24
N THR A 145 4.71 24.15 39.40
CA THR A 145 3.40 23.65 39.86
C THR A 145 3.31 22.14 39.68
N ARG A 146 3.66 21.46 40.77
CA ARG A 146 2.86 20.41 41.44
C ARG A 146 2.32 19.28 40.56
N THR A 147 3.00 18.15 40.65
CA THR A 147 2.54 16.81 40.28
C THR A 147 1.19 16.49 40.94
N ILE A 148 0.16 16.29 40.13
CA ILE A 148 -1.03 15.53 40.52
C ILE A 148 -0.82 14.10 40.01
N SER A 149 -0.45 13.22 40.92
CA SER A 149 -0.52 11.78 40.78
C SER A 149 -1.97 11.37 40.56
N LYS A 150 -2.27 10.87 39.36
CA LYS A 150 -3.48 10.11 39.08
C LYS A 150 -3.04 8.67 38.86
N GLU A 151 -3.26 7.83 39.87
CA GLU A 151 -3.14 6.39 39.75
C GLU A 151 -4.16 5.92 38.71
N GLU A 152 -3.68 5.68 37.49
CA GLU A 152 -4.44 4.94 36.49
C GLU A 152 -4.17 3.44 36.66
N PRO A 153 -5.20 2.58 36.54
CA PRO A 153 -5.12 1.17 36.88
C PRO A 153 -4.01 0.45 36.11
N TYR A 154 -3.26 -0.40 36.80
CA TYR A 154 -2.29 -1.31 36.20
C TYR A 154 -2.97 -2.18 35.13
N ILE A 155 -2.78 -1.79 33.86
CA ILE A 155 -3.05 -2.65 32.72
C ILE A 155 -1.81 -3.53 32.59
N GLU A 156 -1.95 -4.84 32.82
CA GLU A 156 -0.89 -5.80 32.49
C GLU A 156 -0.38 -5.52 31.08
N PRO A 157 0.94 -5.45 30.86
CA PRO A 157 1.51 -5.24 29.52
C PRO A 157 1.06 -6.36 28.57
N ARG A 158 -0.03 -6.14 27.82
CA ARG A 158 -0.46 -7.00 26.72
C ARG A 158 0.71 -7.07 25.75
N GLU A 159 1.25 -8.27 25.57
CA GLU A 159 2.47 -8.60 24.85
C GLU A 159 2.54 -7.98 23.44
N SER A 160 2.98 -6.72 23.35
CA SER A 160 3.34 -6.07 22.09
C SER A 160 4.83 -6.28 21.78
N ASN A 161 5.29 -7.54 21.80
CA ASN A 161 6.68 -7.90 21.51
C ASN A 161 6.92 -8.23 20.02
N ALA A 162 6.32 -7.46 19.11
CA ALA A 162 6.63 -7.56 17.68
C ALA A 162 8.05 -7.05 17.35
N ARG A 163 8.71 -6.36 18.29
CA ARG A 163 10.02 -5.71 18.09
C ARG A 163 11.23 -6.65 18.29
N ALA A 164 11.03 -7.87 18.78
CA ALA A 164 12.12 -8.82 19.09
C ALA A 164 12.01 -10.20 18.40
N ARG A 165 10.95 -10.47 17.63
CA ARG A 165 10.72 -11.79 17.01
C ARG A 165 11.40 -11.89 15.63
N LYS A 166 12.17 -12.98 15.43
CA LYS A 166 12.81 -13.26 14.13
C LYS A 166 11.73 -13.54 13.07
N PRO A 167 11.84 -12.97 11.85
CA PRO A 167 10.90 -13.29 10.78
C PRO A 167 11.00 -14.76 10.35
N ILE A 168 9.90 -15.49 10.51
CA ILE A 168 9.78 -16.90 10.11
C ILE A 168 8.89 -17.03 8.87
N PRO A 169 9.08 -18.07 8.03
CA PRO A 169 8.05 -18.46 7.05
C PRO A 169 6.73 -18.79 7.76
N ILE A 170 5.64 -18.89 7.02
CA ILE A 170 4.35 -19.26 7.61
C ILE A 170 4.44 -20.69 8.16
N PRO A 171 4.11 -20.94 9.45
CA PRO A 171 4.08 -22.29 9.98
C PRO A 171 3.04 -23.16 9.26
N ALA A 172 3.34 -24.44 9.00
CA ALA A 172 2.43 -25.36 8.31
C ALA A 172 1.13 -25.63 9.09
N ASP A 173 1.23 -25.57 10.41
CA ASP A 173 0.15 -25.72 11.39
C ASP A 173 -0.58 -24.40 11.68
N TRP A 174 -0.20 -23.30 11.03
CA TRP A 174 -0.84 -22.00 11.26
C TRP A 174 -2.32 -22.04 10.86
N LYS A 175 -3.19 -21.60 11.78
CA LYS A 175 -4.64 -21.50 11.60
C LYS A 175 -5.16 -20.16 12.13
N PRO A 176 -6.28 -19.65 11.60
CA PRO A 176 -6.93 -18.48 12.16
C PRO A 176 -7.30 -18.68 13.62
N SER A 177 -7.02 -17.69 14.46
CA SER A 177 -7.45 -17.65 15.85
C SER A 177 -8.92 -17.22 15.95
N GLU A 178 -9.51 -17.39 17.14
CA GLU A 178 -10.86 -16.92 17.43
C GLU A 178 -11.01 -15.40 17.23
N GLU A 179 -9.96 -14.61 17.52
CA GLU A 179 -9.96 -13.18 17.23
C GLU A 179 -10.07 -12.88 15.73
N HIS A 180 -9.50 -13.73 14.88
CA HIS A 180 -9.60 -13.57 13.43
C HIS A 180 -11.01 -13.90 12.93
N ARG A 181 -11.64 -14.93 13.49
CA ARG A 181 -13.03 -15.29 13.18
C ARG A 181 -13.98 -14.17 13.55
N ALA A 182 -13.85 -13.64 14.77
CA ALA A 182 -14.63 -12.48 15.22
C ALA A 182 -14.42 -11.24 14.34
N LEU A 183 -13.19 -11.00 13.87
CA LEU A 183 -12.90 -9.89 12.94
C LEU A 183 -13.55 -10.12 11.56
N ALA A 184 -13.44 -11.34 11.02
CA ALA A 184 -14.02 -11.69 9.73
C ALA A 184 -15.55 -11.59 9.78
N ASP A 185 -16.18 -12.07 10.86
CA ASP A 185 -17.62 -11.97 11.09
C ASP A 185 -18.09 -10.52 11.12
N ARG A 186 -17.39 -9.65 11.84
CA ARG A 186 -17.69 -8.21 11.88
C ARG A 186 -17.54 -7.53 10.51
N LEU A 187 -16.70 -8.07 9.63
CA LEU A 187 -16.50 -7.57 8.27
C LEU A 187 -17.40 -8.25 7.22
N GLY A 188 -18.17 -9.27 7.62
CA GLY A 188 -18.97 -10.10 6.71
C GLY A 188 -18.12 -10.91 5.73
N ILE A 189 -16.94 -11.36 6.15
CA ILE A 189 -15.96 -12.09 5.33
C ILE A 189 -15.94 -13.56 5.74
N ASP A 190 -15.77 -14.45 4.78
CA ASP A 190 -15.50 -15.86 5.04
C ASP A 190 -14.07 -16.04 5.57
N CYS A 191 -13.93 -16.32 6.87
CA CYS A 191 -12.63 -16.43 7.52
C CYS A 191 -11.80 -17.60 6.96
N ASP A 192 -12.41 -18.75 6.74
CA ASP A 192 -11.66 -19.96 6.37
C ASP A 192 -11.14 -19.85 4.92
N ILE A 193 -11.99 -19.35 4.00
CA ILE A 193 -11.57 -19.12 2.61
C ILE A 193 -10.45 -18.08 2.54
N GLU A 194 -10.54 -16.98 3.28
CA GLU A 194 -9.49 -15.97 3.29
C GLU A 194 -8.20 -16.48 3.96
N ALA A 195 -8.30 -17.39 4.92
CA ALA A 195 -7.14 -18.02 5.54
C ALA A 195 -6.37 -18.90 4.55
N ASP A 196 -7.08 -19.66 3.71
CA ASP A 196 -6.46 -20.48 2.67
C ASP A 196 -5.74 -19.62 1.64
N LYS A 197 -6.42 -18.61 1.09
CA LYS A 197 -5.80 -17.65 0.16
C LYS A 197 -4.56 -16.97 0.75
N PHE A 198 -4.63 -16.63 2.04
CA PHE A 198 -3.52 -16.01 2.75
C PHE A 198 -2.33 -16.97 2.87
N ARG A 199 -2.56 -18.24 3.19
CA ARG A 199 -1.53 -19.28 3.27
C ARG A 199 -0.87 -19.50 1.91
N ASP A 200 -1.67 -19.69 0.87
CA ASP A 200 -1.16 -19.90 -0.49
C ASP A 200 -0.29 -18.73 -0.94
N ARG A 201 -0.76 -17.50 -0.71
CA ARG A 201 -0.01 -16.30 -1.06
C ARG A 201 1.29 -16.17 -0.24
N ALA A 202 1.26 -16.51 1.04
CA ALA A 202 2.44 -16.47 1.90
C ALA A 202 3.50 -17.48 1.44
N LEU A 203 3.09 -18.67 1.02
CA LEU A 203 3.96 -19.72 0.48
C LEU A 203 4.53 -19.35 -0.89
N ASP A 204 3.68 -18.93 -1.83
CA ASP A 204 4.07 -18.50 -3.19
C ASP A 204 5.08 -17.33 -3.16
N SER A 205 4.81 -16.31 -2.33
CA SER A 205 5.70 -15.16 -2.23
C SER A 205 6.98 -15.42 -1.43
N GLY A 206 7.10 -16.56 -0.75
CA GLY A 206 8.18 -16.83 0.21
C GLY A 206 8.24 -15.80 1.35
N ALA A 207 7.10 -15.19 1.70
CA ALA A 207 7.07 -14.12 2.67
C ALA A 207 7.48 -14.62 4.06
N ARG A 208 8.26 -13.80 4.77
CA ARG A 208 8.62 -14.03 6.17
C ARG A 208 7.99 -12.96 7.05
N SER A 209 7.54 -13.35 8.25
CA SER A 209 6.97 -12.41 9.21
C SER A 209 7.32 -12.78 10.64
N ALA A 210 7.47 -11.75 11.47
CA ALA A 210 7.61 -11.90 12.91
C ALA A 210 6.25 -12.14 13.60
N ASP A 211 5.15 -11.77 12.93
CA ASP A 211 3.78 -11.93 13.42
C ASP A 211 2.81 -12.17 12.24
N TRP A 212 2.49 -13.45 12.03
CA TRP A 212 1.54 -13.88 11.00
C TRP A 212 0.10 -13.50 11.34
N ASN A 213 -0.27 -13.41 12.61
CA ASN A 213 -1.61 -13.03 13.05
C ASN A 213 -1.87 -11.55 12.75
N ALA A 214 -0.90 -10.67 13.01
CA ALA A 214 -0.98 -9.26 12.60
C ALA A 214 -1.07 -9.10 11.08
N LYS A 215 -0.34 -9.91 10.30
CA LYS A 215 -0.45 -9.88 8.84
C LYS A 215 -1.82 -10.32 8.36
N TYR A 216 -2.39 -11.36 8.95
CA TYR A 216 -3.70 -11.87 8.57
C TYR A 216 -4.83 -10.90 8.93
N ARG A 217 -4.79 -10.26 10.11
CA ARG A 217 -5.73 -9.18 10.45
C ARG A 217 -5.70 -8.04 9.43
N ASN A 218 -4.50 -7.60 9.04
CA ASN A 218 -4.33 -6.59 8.00
C ASN A 218 -4.80 -7.08 6.61
N TRP A 219 -4.67 -8.38 6.32
CA TRP A 219 -5.19 -9.00 5.10
C TRP A 219 -6.71 -8.88 5.03
N LEU A 220 -7.42 -9.26 6.09
CA LEU A 220 -8.88 -9.19 6.17
C LEU A 220 -9.39 -7.75 5.99
N VAL A 221 -8.81 -6.79 6.71
CA VAL A 221 -9.20 -5.37 6.63
C VAL A 221 -8.98 -4.82 5.21
N LYS A 222 -7.79 -5.01 4.65
CA LYS A 222 -7.47 -4.50 3.30
C LYS A 222 -8.24 -5.23 2.21
N GLY A 223 -8.51 -6.52 2.39
CA GLY A 223 -9.35 -7.31 1.50
C GLY A 223 -10.76 -6.73 1.43
N LYS A 224 -11.33 -6.34 2.57
CA LYS A 224 -12.63 -5.64 2.64
C LYS A 224 -12.58 -4.29 1.95
N GLU A 225 -11.64 -3.43 2.33
CA GLU A 225 -11.49 -2.06 1.80
C GLU A 225 -11.37 -2.04 0.27
N ARG A 226 -10.73 -3.07 -0.30
CA ARG A 226 -10.48 -3.18 -1.74
C ARG A 226 -11.53 -4.01 -2.48
N GLY A 227 -12.50 -4.60 -1.78
CA GLY A 227 -13.56 -5.42 -2.39
C GLY A 227 -13.11 -6.76 -2.95
N PHE A 228 -11.94 -7.28 -2.55
CA PHE A 228 -11.43 -8.59 -2.99
C PHE A 228 -11.71 -9.73 -2.00
N ALA A 229 -12.13 -9.40 -0.78
CA ALA A 229 -12.44 -10.40 0.24
C ALA A 229 -13.69 -11.18 -0.15
N THR A 230 -13.63 -12.50 0.02
CA THR A 230 -14.79 -13.38 -0.14
C THR A 230 -15.83 -13.07 0.93
N SER A 231 -17.04 -12.73 0.51
CA SER A 231 -18.17 -12.52 1.41
C SER A 231 -18.54 -13.82 2.12
N LYS A 232 -18.91 -13.77 3.40
CA LYS A 232 -19.39 -14.94 4.15
C LYS A 232 -20.61 -15.60 3.47
N ASP A 233 -21.48 -14.79 2.88
CA ASP A 233 -22.67 -15.25 2.14
C ASP A 233 -22.37 -15.73 0.71
N SER A 234 -21.12 -15.67 0.25
CA SER A 234 -20.80 -16.06 -1.13
C SER A 234 -21.03 -17.56 -1.39
N ASN A 235 -20.84 -18.41 -0.38
CA ASN A 235 -21.19 -19.82 -0.46
C ASN A 235 -22.71 -20.03 -0.45
N ALA A 236 -23.46 -19.24 0.33
CA ALA A 236 -24.93 -19.22 0.28
C ALA A 236 -25.47 -18.71 -1.08
N ARG A 237 -24.68 -17.89 -1.78
CA ARG A 237 -24.96 -17.41 -3.14
C ARG A 237 -24.48 -18.36 -4.25
N ARG A 238 -23.86 -19.50 -3.94
CA ARG A 238 -23.63 -20.52 -4.98
C ARG A 238 -25.01 -20.97 -5.45
N ARG A 239 -25.37 -20.54 -6.66
CA ARG A 239 -26.58 -21.04 -7.30
C ARG A 239 -26.41 -22.52 -7.53
N PHE A 240 -27.12 -23.33 -6.76
CA PHE A 240 -27.31 -24.73 -7.03
C PHE A 240 -28.08 -24.85 -8.33
N THR A 241 -27.61 -25.75 -9.18
CA THR A 241 -28.28 -26.18 -10.40
C THR A 241 -28.65 -27.64 -10.24
N TRP A 242 -29.56 -28.15 -11.08
CA TRP A 242 -29.97 -29.56 -11.08
C TRP A 242 -28.79 -30.55 -11.07
N GLY A 243 -27.65 -30.19 -11.68
CA GLY A 243 -26.45 -31.02 -11.76
C GLY A 243 -25.44 -30.84 -10.61
N SER A 244 -25.74 -29.99 -9.62
CA SER A 244 -24.84 -29.72 -8.51
C SER A 244 -24.69 -30.93 -7.57
N GLU A 245 -23.48 -31.17 -7.06
CA GLU A 245 -23.20 -32.29 -6.16
C GLU A 245 -24.05 -32.28 -4.88
N GLU A 246 -24.36 -31.09 -4.35
CA GLU A 246 -25.28 -30.93 -3.21
C GLU A 246 -26.70 -31.37 -3.55
N VAL A 247 -27.20 -31.09 -4.75
CA VAL A 247 -28.52 -31.55 -5.23
C VAL A 247 -28.53 -33.07 -5.34
N LYS A 248 -27.49 -33.67 -5.94
CA LYS A 248 -27.34 -35.13 -6.01
C LYS A 248 -27.28 -35.78 -4.63
N ARG A 249 -26.61 -35.13 -3.67
CA ARG A 249 -26.52 -35.61 -2.27
C ARG A 249 -27.88 -35.60 -1.57
N VAL A 250 -28.72 -34.60 -1.83
CA VAL A 250 -30.08 -34.51 -1.28
C VAL A 250 -30.99 -35.59 -1.89
N LEU A 251 -30.92 -35.78 -3.21
CA LEU A 251 -31.71 -36.79 -3.93
C LEU A 251 -31.29 -38.22 -3.60
N GLY A 252 -30.01 -38.44 -3.31
CA GLY A 252 -29.46 -39.76 -3.00
C GLY A 252 -29.62 -40.78 -4.14
N PRO A 253 -29.35 -42.06 -3.88
CA PRO A 253 -29.49 -43.13 -4.88
C PRO A 253 -30.95 -43.49 -5.22
N ILE A 254 -31.94 -42.78 -4.65
CA ILE A 254 -33.38 -43.05 -4.77
C ILE A 254 -33.90 -42.68 -6.17
N SER A 255 -33.17 -41.86 -6.92
CA SER A 255 -33.65 -41.32 -8.18
C SER A 255 -33.17 -42.08 -9.42
N CYS A 256 -34.11 -42.35 -10.32
CA CYS A 256 -33.93 -42.90 -11.65
C CYS A 256 -33.13 -41.91 -12.53
N GLU A 257 -31.80 -41.94 -12.41
CA GLU A 257 -30.87 -41.09 -13.15
C GLU A 257 -31.15 -41.23 -14.67
N GLY A 258 -31.54 -40.13 -15.32
CA GLY A 258 -31.92 -40.10 -16.75
C GLY A 258 -33.42 -40.12 -17.06
N THR A 259 -34.30 -40.02 -16.07
CA THR A 259 -35.76 -39.84 -16.27
C THR A 259 -36.18 -38.36 -16.22
N ASP A 260 -37.24 -37.97 -16.93
CA ASP A 260 -37.79 -36.61 -16.86
C ASP A 260 -38.22 -36.23 -15.43
N THR A 261 -38.70 -37.20 -14.65
CA THR A 261 -39.05 -37.05 -13.23
C THR A 261 -37.85 -36.69 -12.35
N TYR A 262 -36.65 -37.19 -12.67
CA TYR A 262 -35.43 -36.82 -11.95
C TYR A 262 -35.05 -35.37 -12.21
N MET A 263 -35.14 -34.93 -13.47
CA MET A 263 -34.77 -33.57 -13.84
C MET A 263 -35.70 -32.53 -13.17
N GLU A 264 -36.99 -32.81 -13.12
CA GLU A 264 -37.96 -31.92 -12.46
C GLU A 264 -37.71 -31.81 -10.95
N LEU A 265 -37.45 -32.94 -10.28
CA LEU A 265 -37.15 -32.99 -8.86
C LEU A 265 -35.80 -32.33 -8.54
N ALA A 266 -34.78 -32.53 -9.37
CA ALA A 266 -33.47 -31.91 -9.22
C ALA A 266 -33.51 -30.39 -9.39
N CYS A 267 -34.34 -29.88 -10.32
CA CYS A 267 -34.60 -28.45 -10.45
C CYS A 267 -35.27 -27.88 -9.20
N LYS A 268 -36.32 -28.54 -8.68
CA LYS A 268 -37.02 -28.12 -7.45
C LYS A 268 -36.10 -28.10 -6.23
N VAL A 269 -35.29 -29.15 -6.03
CA VAL A 269 -34.31 -29.20 -4.93
C VAL A 269 -33.25 -28.10 -5.08
N ALA A 270 -32.78 -27.84 -6.30
CA ALA A 270 -31.85 -26.74 -6.55
C ALA A 270 -32.46 -25.38 -6.16
N ASP A 271 -33.72 -25.13 -6.51
CA ASP A 271 -34.42 -23.90 -6.15
C ASP A 271 -34.59 -23.73 -4.64
N LEU A 272 -34.92 -24.79 -3.90
CA LEU A 272 -35.04 -24.76 -2.44
C LEU A 272 -33.70 -24.53 -1.74
N LEU A 273 -32.63 -25.16 -2.23
CA LEU A 273 -31.28 -24.90 -1.74
C LEU A 273 -30.87 -23.44 -2.02
N ASN A 274 -31.26 -22.88 -3.17
CA ASN A 274 -31.05 -21.47 -3.50
C ASN A 274 -31.87 -20.51 -2.63
N GLN A 275 -33.02 -20.96 -2.10
CA GLN A 275 -33.83 -20.21 -1.12
C GLN A 275 -33.27 -20.33 0.31
N GLY A 276 -32.22 -21.13 0.52
CA GLY A 276 -31.51 -21.23 1.81
C GLY A 276 -32.00 -22.35 2.72
N LEU A 277 -32.77 -23.31 2.21
CA LEU A 277 -33.21 -24.47 2.98
C LEU A 277 -32.03 -25.43 3.26
N ASP A 278 -32.03 -26.03 4.46
CA ASP A 278 -30.96 -26.95 4.86
C ASP A 278 -30.98 -28.25 4.03
N PRO A 279 -29.84 -28.68 3.44
CA PRO A 279 -29.78 -29.89 2.63
C PRO A 279 -30.16 -31.18 3.38
N ASN A 280 -29.84 -31.29 4.67
CA ASN A 280 -30.15 -32.49 5.44
C ASN A 280 -31.64 -32.55 5.78
N MET A 281 -32.27 -31.41 6.01
CA MET A 281 -33.72 -31.29 6.17
C MET A 281 -34.45 -31.77 4.90
N LEU A 282 -34.08 -31.24 3.74
CA LEU A 282 -34.66 -31.64 2.45
C LEU A 282 -34.51 -33.15 2.19
N ARG A 283 -33.34 -33.71 2.50
CA ARG A 283 -33.08 -35.15 2.36
C ARG A 283 -33.98 -35.99 3.26
N ARG A 284 -34.24 -35.56 4.50
CA ARG A 284 -35.16 -36.26 5.42
C ARG A 284 -36.60 -36.19 4.96
N GLN A 285 -37.04 -35.04 4.43
CA GLN A 285 -38.38 -34.88 3.87
C GLN A 285 -38.57 -35.81 2.67
N LEU A 286 -37.61 -35.84 1.75
CA LEU A 286 -37.66 -36.69 0.55
C LEU A 286 -37.68 -38.18 0.90
N ALA A 287 -36.96 -38.61 1.94
CA ALA A 287 -36.95 -40.00 2.40
C ALA A 287 -38.28 -40.48 3.00
N ASN A 288 -39.19 -39.56 3.36
CA ASN A 288 -40.49 -39.88 3.96
C ASN A 288 -41.65 -39.84 2.95
N VAL A 289 -41.38 -39.51 1.68
CA VAL A 289 -42.41 -39.39 0.64
C VAL A 289 -42.48 -40.69 -0.17
N PRO A 290 -43.66 -41.33 -0.31
CA PRO A 290 -43.80 -42.56 -1.10
C PRO A 290 -43.58 -42.32 -2.59
N ASP A 291 -42.92 -43.29 -3.27
CA ASP A 291 -42.40 -43.23 -4.65
C ASP A 291 -43.41 -42.82 -5.76
N ASN A 292 -44.70 -42.75 -5.46
CA ASN A 292 -45.77 -42.51 -6.43
C ASN A 292 -46.41 -41.10 -6.35
N VAL A 293 -45.84 -40.16 -5.58
CA VAL A 293 -46.48 -38.84 -5.30
C VAL A 293 -45.51 -37.65 -5.40
N LEU A 294 -44.43 -37.77 -6.16
CA LEU A 294 -43.31 -36.82 -6.07
C LEU A 294 -43.52 -35.47 -6.77
N ALA A 295 -44.50 -35.31 -7.67
CA ALA A 295 -44.63 -34.09 -8.46
C ALA A 295 -45.57 -33.02 -7.86
N GLU A 296 -46.70 -33.43 -7.28
CA GLU A 296 -47.81 -32.50 -6.98
C GLU A 296 -48.07 -32.23 -5.48
N GLN A 297 -47.80 -33.17 -4.56
CA GLN A 297 -48.22 -33.00 -3.15
C GLN A 297 -47.18 -32.35 -2.22
N LEU A 298 -45.95 -32.14 -2.66
CA LEU A 298 -44.85 -31.75 -1.76
C LEU A 298 -44.79 -30.24 -1.44
N PHE A 299 -45.48 -29.35 -2.17
CA PHE A 299 -45.26 -27.90 -2.04
C PHE A 299 -46.50 -27.00 -2.21
N GLU A 300 -47.58 -27.26 -1.47
CA GLU A 300 -48.64 -26.25 -1.24
C GLU A 300 -48.58 -25.59 0.15
N GLN A 301 -47.70 -26.01 1.07
CA GLN A 301 -47.79 -25.56 2.47
C GLN A 301 -46.77 -24.56 2.99
N GLU A 302 -45.79 -24.07 2.21
CA GLU A 302 -44.76 -23.20 2.79
C GLU A 302 -44.35 -22.02 1.89
N ALA A 303 -45.33 -21.44 1.18
CA ALA A 303 -45.23 -20.06 0.68
C ALA A 303 -46.05 -19.07 1.54
N ALA A 304 -46.57 -19.52 2.69
CA ALA A 304 -47.51 -18.77 3.53
C ALA A 304 -47.08 -18.63 5.02
N ALA A 305 -45.81 -18.82 5.36
CA ALA A 305 -45.29 -18.59 6.71
C ALA A 305 -44.04 -17.68 6.68
#